data_AF-A0A258V4X5-F1
#
_entry.id   AF-A0A258V4X5-F1
#
_cell.length_a   1.000
_cell.length_b   1.000
_cell.length_c   1.000
_cell.angle_alpha   90.00
_cell.angle_beta   90.00
_cell.angle_gamma   90.00
#
_symmetry.space_group_name_H-M   'P 1'
#
loop_
_entity.id
_entity.type
_entity.pdbx_description
1 polymer ?
#
loop_
_entity_poly.entity_id
_entity_poly.type
_entity_poly.pdbx_seq_one_letter_code
_entity_poly.pdbx_strand_id
1 'polypeptide(L)' 'DGSICGQSRWVHFHHIQPVANGGENTAENLVTLCSSHHRLWHSQPRHE' A
#
# COMPACT_ATOMS: atom_id res chain seq x y z
N ASP A 1 6.07 9.29 2.65
CA ASP A 1 4.61 9.43 2.40
C ASP A 1 3.98 8.17 1.81
N GLY A 2 4.75 7.13 1.44
CA GLY A 2 4.17 5.92 0.87
C GLY A 2 3.90 6.02 -0.64
N SER A 3 4.44 7.05 -1.29
CA SER A 3 4.46 7.17 -2.74
C SER A 3 5.35 6.11 -3.41
N ILE A 4 5.11 5.85 -4.69
CA ILE A 4 5.95 4.97 -5.51
C ILE A 4 7.35 5.60 -5.63
N CYS A 5 8.35 4.93 -5.06
CA CYS A 5 9.71 5.46 -5.00
C CYS A 5 10.66 4.98 -6.12
N GLY A 6 10.14 4.23 -7.10
CA GLY A 6 10.93 3.70 -8.23
C GLY A 6 11.75 2.44 -7.91
N GLN A 7 11.68 1.89 -6.70
CA GLN A 7 12.28 0.60 -6.39
C GLN A 7 11.47 -0.53 -7.04
N SER A 8 12.13 -1.36 -7.84
CA SER A 8 11.54 -2.49 -8.58
C SER A 8 11.73 -3.86 -7.93
N ARG A 9 12.54 -3.96 -6.87
CA ARG A 9 12.77 -5.18 -6.10
C ARG A 9 11.96 -5.18 -4.80
N TRP A 10 11.51 -6.37 -4.39
CA TRP A 10 10.80 -6.59 -3.12
C TRP A 10 9.57 -5.69 -2.97
N VAL A 11 8.77 -5.67 -4.04
CA VAL A 11 7.54 -4.89 -4.20
C VAL A 11 6.33 -5.75 -3.84
N HIS A 12 5.38 -5.16 -3.14
CA HIS A 12 4.16 -5.80 -2.65
C HIS A 12 2.92 -5.05 -3.16
N PHE A 13 1.82 -5.78 -3.35
CA PHE A 13 0.52 -5.15 -3.52
C PHE A 13 0.01 -4.64 -2.18
N HIS A 14 -0.51 -3.43 -2.18
CA HIS A 14 -1.08 -2.76 -1.03
C HIS A 14 -2.47 -2.24 -1.38
N HIS A 15 -3.45 -2.49 -0.52
CA HIS A 15 -4.80 -1.97 -0.71
C HIS A 15 -4.88 -0.51 -0.29
N ILE A 16 -5.37 0.35 -1.19
CA ILE A 16 -5.60 1.78 -0.92
C ILE A 16 -6.70 1.92 0.14
N GLN A 17 -7.85 1.29 -0.10
CA GLN A 17 -8.87 1.05 0.92
C GLN A 17 -8.59 -0.30 1.59
N PRO A 18 -8.35 -0.34 2.92
CA PRO A 18 -8.11 -1.59 3.62
C PRO A 18 -9.24 -2.59 3.45
N VAL A 19 -8.91 -3.88 3.37
CA VAL A 19 -9.90 -4.97 3.31
C VAL A 19 -10.84 -4.92 4.52
N ALA A 20 -10.32 -4.57 5.70
CA ALA A 20 -11.13 -4.41 6.92
C ALA A 20 -12.23 -3.34 6.78
N ASN A 21 -12.03 -2.36 5.90
CA ASN A 21 -12.96 -1.29 5.59
C ASN A 21 -13.74 -1.53 4.28
N GLY A 22 -13.76 -2.78 3.78
CA GLY A 22 -14.48 -3.17 2.56
C GLY A 22 -13.71 -3.00 1.26
N GLY A 23 -12.39 -2.79 1.30
CA GLY A 23 -11.56 -2.70 0.11
C GLY A 23 -11.49 -4.01 -0.68
N GLU A 24 -11.71 -3.92 -2.00
CA GLU A 24 -11.72 -5.06 -2.91
C GLU A 24 -10.34 -5.35 -3.53
N ASN A 25 -10.16 -6.54 -4.10
CA ASN A 25 -8.95 -6.94 -4.84
C ASN A 25 -9.03 -6.51 -6.31
N THR A 26 -9.26 -5.22 -6.55
CA THR A 26 -9.34 -4.64 -7.90
C THR A 26 -8.06 -3.89 -8.23
N ALA A 27 -7.72 -3.76 -9.51
CA ALA A 27 -6.52 -3.04 -9.93
C ALA A 27 -6.56 -1.56 -9.49
N GLU A 28 -7.77 -0.99 -9.40
CA GLU A 28 -8.03 0.38 -8.97
C GLU A 28 -7.81 0.57 -7.46
N ASN A 29 -7.97 -0.48 -6.65
CA ASN A 29 -7.76 -0.44 -5.20
C ASN A 29 -6.36 -0.94 -4.79
N LEU A 30 -5.52 -1.35 -5.73
CA LEU A 30 -4.19 -1.87 -5.46
C LEU A 30 -3.11 -0.93 -5.96
N VAL A 31 -2.11 -0.68 -5.11
CA VAL A 31 -0.87 0.01 -5.47
C VAL A 31 0.32 -0.88 -5.17
N THR A 32 1.41 -0.69 -5.91
CA THR A 32 2.65 -1.42 -5.69
C THR A 32 3.63 -0.59 -4.85
N LEU A 33 4.06 -1.14 -3.71
CA LEU A 33 4.98 -0.48 -2.79
C LEU A 33 6.18 -1.36 -2.49
N CYS A 34 7.37 -0.77 -2.39
CA CYS A 34 8.52 -1.50 -1.87
C CYS A 34 8.30 -1.85 -0.39
N SER A 35 9.00 -2.87 0.10
CA SER A 35 8.88 -3.36 1.48
C SER A 35 8.97 -2.27 2.55
N SER A 36 9.86 -1.28 2.38
CA SER A 36 10.03 -0.16 3.31
C SER A 36 8.83 0.79 3.32
N HIS A 37 8.33 1.17 2.13
CA HIS A 37 7.16 2.06 2.02
C HIS A 37 5.87 1.36 2.42
N HIS A 38 5.74 0.06 2.15
CA HIS A 38 4.61 -0.74 2.61
C HIS A 38 4.52 -0.73 4.15
N ARG A 39 5.63 -0.97 4.86
CA ARG A 39 5.66 -0.86 6.33
C ARG A 39 5.37 0.56 6.81
N LEU A 40 5.94 1.58 6.15
CA LEU A 40 5.70 2.97 6.52
C LEU A 40 4.21 3.32 6.43
N TRP A 41 3.50 2.84 5.40
CA TRP A 41 2.07 3.07 5.22
C TRP A 41 1.26 2.53 6.39
N HIS A 42 1.51 1.29 6.80
CA HIS A 42 0.84 0.67 7.96
C HIS A 42 1.21 1.27 9.31
N SER A 43 2.34 2.00 9.39
CA SER A 43 2.78 2.64 10.64
C SER A 43 2.26 4.07 10.83
N GLN A 44 1.62 4.66 9.82
CA GLN A 44 1.13 6.04 9.87
C GLN A 44 -0.34 6.06 10.33
N PRO A 45 -0.69 6.71 11.45
CA PRO A 45 -2.04 6.69 12.03
C PRO A 45 -3.05 7.58 11.29
N ARG A 46 -2.86 7.87 9.99
CA ARG A 46 -3.69 8.80 9.21
C ARG A 46 -4.52 8.15 8.10
N HIS A 47 -4.54 6.82 8.02
CA HIS A 47 -5.28 6.10 6.98
C HIS A 47 -5.98 4.84 7.53
N GLU A 48 -6.59 4.96 8.72
CA GLU A 48 -7.57 3.98 9.25
C GLU A 48 -8.98 4.54 9.14
#